data_AF-A0A7I9WCP2-F1
#
_entry.id   AF-A0A7I9WCP2-F1
#
_cell.length_a   1.000
_cell.length_b   1.000
_cell.length_c   1.000
_cell.angle_alpha   90.00
_cell.angle_beta   90.00
_cell.angle_gamma   90.00
#
_symmetry.space_group_name_H-M   'P 1'
#
loop_
_entity.id
_entity.type
_entity.pdbx_description
1 polymer ?
#
loop_
_entity_poly.entity_id
_entity_poly.type
_entity_poly.pdbx_seq_one_letter_code
_entity_poly.pdbx_strand_id
1 'polypeptide(L)'
;MAVRAATANLDPSRHVFIYLANPTIGVRGMLTHIVAALGHPAYHKSALAPQAAEALATEHAERGRHPVLVVDEAHLLDNQQLEAIRLLTNHDMDSGSPFAVILIGQPSLRHRLRLCSPRWISASRCATRLPE
;
A
#
# COMPACT_ATOMS: atom_id res chain seq x y z
N MET A 1 16.04 -10.92 -2.29
CA MET A 1 14.78 -10.32 -2.81
C MET A 1 14.92 -8.82 -2.85
N ALA A 2 14.64 -8.21 -4.02
CA ALA A 2 14.83 -6.78 -4.28
C ALA A 2 14.10 -5.86 -3.28
N VAL A 3 12.97 -6.31 -2.70
CA VAL A 3 12.25 -5.59 -1.65
C VAL A 3 13.10 -5.37 -0.42
N ARG A 4 13.75 -6.42 0.11
CA ARG A 4 14.63 -6.30 1.28
C ARG A 4 15.80 -5.34 1.03
N ALA A 5 16.33 -5.30 -0.19
CA ALA A 5 17.40 -4.38 -0.56
C ALA A 5 16.90 -2.93 -0.68
N ALA A 6 15.71 -2.71 -1.22
CA ALA A 6 15.08 -1.39 -1.29
C ALA A 6 14.70 -0.86 0.11
N THR A 7 14.22 -1.73 1.00
CA THR A 7 13.91 -1.36 2.39
C THR A 7 15.16 -1.16 3.24
N ALA A 8 16.30 -1.75 2.88
CA ALA A 8 17.56 -1.61 3.64
C ALA A 8 18.16 -0.18 3.56
N ASN A 9 17.84 0.58 2.51
CA ASN A 9 18.27 1.97 2.35
C ASN A 9 17.26 2.98 2.90
N LEU A 10 16.09 2.53 3.37
CA LEU A 10 15.08 3.38 3.97
C LEU A 10 15.23 3.31 5.50
N ASP A 11 15.32 4.47 6.13
CA ASP A 11 15.46 4.57 7.59
C ASP A 11 14.23 3.92 8.26
N PRO A 12 14.40 2.79 8.98
CA PRO A 12 13.30 2.08 9.63
C PRO A 12 12.70 2.86 10.79
N SER A 13 13.37 3.92 11.27
CA SER A 13 12.79 4.84 12.26
C SER A 13 11.76 5.80 11.64
N ARG A 14 11.87 6.06 10.33
CA ARG A 14 11.01 6.98 9.57
C ARG A 14 10.00 6.28 8.67
N HIS A 15 10.10 4.97 8.47
CA HIS A 15 9.21 4.22 7.58
C HIS A 15 8.70 2.95 8.25
N VAL A 16 7.40 2.68 8.11
CA VAL A 16 6.78 1.43 8.57
C VAL A 16 6.37 0.63 7.34
N PHE A 17 6.95 -0.56 7.16
CA PHE A 17 6.63 -1.42 6.02
C PHE A 17 5.51 -2.40 6.36
N ILE A 18 4.45 -2.38 5.56
CA ILE A 18 3.33 -3.31 5.63
C ILE A 18 3.45 -4.24 4.43
N TYR A 19 3.87 -5.49 4.66
CA TYR A 19 4.04 -6.47 3.58
C TYR A 19 2.78 -7.31 3.40
N LEU A 20 2.20 -7.28 2.21
CA LEU A 20 1.09 -8.11 1.78
C LEU A 20 1.61 -9.25 0.89
N ALA A 21 1.84 -10.42 1.51
CA ALA A 21 2.35 -11.61 0.83
C ALA A 21 1.31 -12.30 -0.05
N ASN A 22 0.04 -12.25 0.36
CA ASN A 22 -1.07 -12.85 -0.38
C ASN A 22 -2.07 -11.78 -0.82
N PRO A 23 -2.03 -11.32 -2.07
CA PRO A 23 -3.00 -10.35 -2.59
C PRO A 23 -4.40 -10.93 -2.80
N THR A 24 -4.61 -12.25 -2.76
CA THR A 24 -5.91 -12.88 -3.05
C THR A 24 -6.87 -12.92 -1.86
N ILE A 25 -6.54 -12.26 -0.74
CA ILE A 25 -7.36 -12.22 0.49
C ILE A 25 -8.58 -11.30 0.40
N GLY A 26 -8.81 -10.69 -0.78
CA GLY A 26 -9.89 -9.74 -1.03
C GLY A 26 -9.70 -8.40 -0.32
N VAL A 27 -10.64 -7.46 -0.55
CA VAL A 27 -10.60 -6.11 0.04
C VAL A 27 -10.62 -6.15 1.57
N ARG A 28 -11.52 -6.95 2.15
CA ARG A 28 -11.67 -7.05 3.61
C ARG A 28 -10.40 -7.59 4.27
N GLY A 29 -9.83 -8.66 3.74
CA GLY A 29 -8.59 -9.25 4.26
C GLY A 29 -7.43 -8.26 4.20
N MET A 30 -7.31 -7.52 3.10
CA MET A 30 -6.29 -6.49 2.93
C MET A 30 -6.41 -5.37 3.98
N LEU A 31 -7.61 -4.82 4.17
CA LEU A 31 -7.84 -3.74 5.14
C LEU A 31 -7.59 -4.22 6.57
N THR A 32 -8.03 -5.43 6.92
CA THR A 32 -7.75 -6.03 8.23
C THR A 32 -6.24 -6.23 8.44
N HIS A 33 -5.51 -6.64 7.41
CA HIS A 33 -4.04 -6.79 7.48
C HIS A 33 -3.34 -5.45 7.71
N ILE A 34 -3.76 -4.38 7.02
CA ILE A 34 -3.22 -3.02 7.22
C ILE A 34 -3.45 -2.54 8.65
N VAL A 35 -4.68 -2.64 9.15
CA VAL A 35 -5.07 -2.23 10.50
C VAL A 35 -4.28 -3.00 11.56
N ALA A 36 -4.15 -4.32 11.39
CA ALA A 36 -3.38 -5.17 12.29
C ALA A 36 -1.88 -4.85 12.27
N ALA A 37 -1.30 -4.58 11.09
CA ALA A 37 0.11 -4.23 10.95
C ALA A 37 0.48 -2.92 11.64
N LEU A 38 -0.46 -1.98 11.74
CA LEU A 38 -0.29 -0.71 12.43
C LEU A 38 -0.69 -0.76 13.90
N GLY A 39 -0.98 -1.94 14.45
CA GLY A 39 -1.29 -2.12 15.86
C GLY A 39 -2.63 -1.53 16.30
N HIS A 40 -3.52 -1.22 15.36
CA HIS A 40 -4.87 -0.74 15.66
C HIS A 40 -5.81 -1.96 15.78
N PRO A 41 -6.52 -2.15 16.90
CA PRO A 41 -7.48 -3.25 17.00
C PRO A 41 -8.66 -2.95 16.08
N ALA A 42 -9.04 -3.91 15.22
CA ALA A 42 -10.22 -3.79 14.37
C ALA A 42 -11.50 -3.94 15.24
N TYR A 43 -11.87 -2.89 15.98
CA TYR A 43 -13.00 -2.91 16.93
C TYR A 43 -14.36 -3.11 16.23
N HIS A 44 -14.52 -2.62 15.00
CA HIS A 44 -15.79 -2.71 14.27
C HIS A 44 -15.62 -3.23 12.83
N LYS A 45 -16.16 -4.43 12.56
CA LYS A 45 -16.08 -5.14 11.26
C LYS A 45 -16.72 -4.42 10.08
N SER A 46 -17.55 -3.41 10.33
CA SER A 46 -18.33 -2.63 9.35
C SER A 46 -17.60 -1.39 8.83
N ALA A 47 -16.54 -0.93 9.50
CA ALA A 47 -15.85 0.33 9.18
C ALA A 47 -14.34 0.13 8.92
N LEU A 48 -13.97 -0.98 8.28
CA LEU A 48 -12.55 -1.33 8.07
C LEU A 48 -11.79 -0.35 7.17
N ALA A 49 -12.42 0.22 6.15
CA ALA A 49 -11.78 1.18 5.25
C ALA A 49 -11.42 2.50 5.96
N PRO A 50 -12.35 3.18 6.66
CA PRO A 50 -12.00 4.37 7.43
C PRO A 50 -11.04 4.05 8.59
N GLN A 51 -11.14 2.90 9.25
CA GLN A 51 -10.16 2.47 10.27
C GLN A 51 -8.75 2.31 9.69
N ALA A 52 -8.62 1.75 8.49
CA ALA A 52 -7.33 1.64 7.82
C ALA A 52 -6.77 3.01 7.44
N ALA A 53 -7.61 3.92 6.94
CA ALA A 53 -7.21 5.28 6.61
C ALA A 53 -6.73 6.05 7.85
N GLU A 54 -7.49 5.97 8.94
CA GLU A 54 -7.16 6.59 10.22
C GLU A 54 -5.85 6.02 10.78
N ALA A 55 -5.68 4.70 10.82
CA ALA A 55 -4.44 4.08 11.29
C ALA A 55 -3.20 4.53 10.49
N LEU A 56 -3.33 4.66 9.16
CA LEU A 56 -2.26 5.16 8.29
C LEU A 56 -1.96 6.65 8.57
N ALA A 57 -3.00 7.46 8.74
CA ALA A 57 -2.87 8.88 9.05
C ALA A 57 -2.24 9.10 10.45
N THR A 58 -2.65 8.33 11.46
CA THR A 58 -2.09 8.36 12.82
C THR A 58 -0.61 8.02 12.82
N GLU A 59 -0.17 6.99 12.11
CA GLU A 59 1.26 6.67 11.99
C GLU A 59 2.06 7.82 11.37
N HIS A 60 1.50 8.46 10.34
CA HIS A 60 2.16 9.58 9.69
C HIS A 60 2.21 10.84 10.55
N ALA A 61 1.07 11.24 11.10
CA ALA A 61 0.91 12.50 11.83
C ALA A 61 1.46 12.43 13.26
N GLU A 62 1.19 11.36 14.00
CA GLU A 62 1.57 11.26 15.41
C GLU A 62 2.97 10.69 15.60
N ARG A 63 3.33 9.66 14.84
CA ARG A 63 4.61 8.95 15.01
C ARG A 63 5.70 9.48 14.08
N GLY A 64 5.34 10.34 13.12
CA GLY A 64 6.27 10.87 12.12
C GLY A 64 6.82 9.79 11.19
N ARG A 65 6.16 8.63 11.11
CA ARG A 65 6.60 7.50 10.29
C ARG A 65 5.75 7.43 9.04
N HIS A 66 6.38 7.29 7.89
CA HIS A 66 5.67 7.13 6.63
C HIS A 66 5.35 5.64 6.40
N PRO A 67 4.07 5.22 6.44
CA PRO A 67 3.71 3.85 6.15
C PRO A 67 3.95 3.55 4.67
N VAL A 68 4.43 2.35 4.37
CA VAL A 68 4.68 1.86 3.01
C VAL A 68 4.04 0.49 2.85
N LEU A 69 2.95 0.42 2.07
CA LEU A 69 2.29 -0.82 1.72
C LEU A 69 3.02 -1.47 0.56
N VAL A 70 3.59 -2.65 0.77
CA VAL A 70 4.26 -3.44 -0.25
C VAL A 70 3.37 -4.61 -0.61
N VAL A 71 2.92 -4.68 -1.85
CA VAL A 71 2.13 -5.79 -2.38
C VAL A 71 2.96 -6.58 -3.36
N ASP A 72 3.26 -7.82 -2.99
CA ASP A 72 3.84 -8.80 -3.92
C ASP A 72 2.73 -9.47 -4.73
N GLU A 73 3.07 -9.91 -5.93
CA GLU A 73 2.13 -10.45 -6.90
C GLU A 73 0.89 -9.57 -7.13
N ALA A 74 1.06 -8.25 -7.11
CA ALA A 74 0.00 -7.24 -7.28
C ALA A 74 -0.79 -7.40 -8.59
N HIS A 75 -0.27 -8.14 -9.56
CA HIS A 75 -0.98 -8.54 -10.76
C HIS A 75 -2.21 -9.43 -10.49
N LEU A 76 -2.30 -10.05 -9.30
CA LEU A 76 -3.43 -10.83 -8.81
C LEU A 76 -4.49 -9.99 -8.07
N LEU A 77 -4.22 -8.72 -7.76
CA LEU A 77 -5.22 -7.85 -7.13
C LEU A 77 -6.43 -7.70 -8.04
N ASP A 78 -7.64 -7.73 -7.50
CA ASP A 78 -8.85 -7.39 -8.26
C ASP A 78 -9.03 -5.87 -8.39
N ASN A 79 -10.02 -5.43 -9.17
CA ASN A 79 -10.27 -4.01 -9.38
C ASN A 79 -10.82 -3.31 -8.12
N GLN A 80 -11.55 -4.02 -7.25
CA GLN A 80 -12.09 -3.46 -6.02
C GLN A 80 -10.99 -3.22 -4.98
N GLN A 81 -9.99 -4.08 -4.95
CA GLN A 81 -8.79 -3.99 -4.13
C GLN A 81 -7.92 -2.81 -4.55
N LEU A 82 -7.67 -2.66 -5.86
CA LEU A 82 -6.99 -1.48 -6.39
C LEU A 82 -7.75 -0.20 -6.04
N GLU A 83 -9.07 -0.18 -6.21
CA GLU A 83 -9.89 0.98 -5.87
C GLU A 83 -9.86 1.29 -4.36
N ALA A 84 -9.89 0.27 -3.50
CA ALA A 84 -9.76 0.46 -2.06
C ALA A 84 -8.42 1.10 -1.69
N ILE A 85 -7.30 0.63 -2.28
CA ILE A 85 -5.98 1.23 -2.09
C ILE A 85 -5.99 2.69 -2.61
N ARG A 86 -6.61 2.97 -3.76
CA ARG A 86 -6.73 4.33 -4.31
C ARG A 86 -7.46 5.26 -3.35
N LEU A 87 -8.58 4.81 -2.80
CA LEU A 87 -9.38 5.58 -1.84
C LEU A 87 -8.60 5.87 -0.56
N LEU A 88 -7.83 4.91 -0.06
CA LEU A 88 -6.95 5.11 1.09
C LEU A 88 -5.89 6.20 0.78
N THR A 89 -5.28 6.20 -0.42
CA THR A 89 -4.23 7.17 -0.77
C THR A 89 -4.74 8.61 -0.95
N ASN A 90 -6.06 8.79 -1.12
CA ASN A 90 -6.71 10.06 -1.42
C ASN A 90 -7.22 10.77 -0.16
N HIS A 91 -6.61 10.53 1.01
CA HIS A 91 -7.17 10.91 2.29
C HIS A 91 -7.03 12.40 2.68
N ASP A 92 -6.41 13.25 1.85
CA ASP A 92 -6.50 14.69 2.08
C ASP A 92 -6.25 15.46 0.78
N MET A 93 -6.96 16.58 0.60
CA MET A 93 -6.80 17.44 -0.58
C MET A 93 -5.57 18.36 -0.47
N ASP A 94 -5.05 18.58 0.73
CA ASP A 94 -3.97 19.56 0.99
C ASP A 94 -2.75 19.00 1.75
N SER A 95 -2.86 17.79 2.32
CA SER A 95 -1.77 17.09 3.02
C SER A 95 -1.27 15.97 2.10
N GLY A 96 0.04 15.81 1.93
CA GLY A 96 0.63 14.75 1.12
C GLY A 96 0.05 13.36 1.46
N SER A 97 0.11 12.41 0.53
CA SER A 97 -0.49 11.08 0.73
C SER A 97 0.01 10.47 2.05
N PRO A 98 -0.88 10.05 2.97
CA PRO A 98 -0.50 9.64 4.31
C PRO A 98 0.31 8.35 4.34
N PHE A 99 0.43 7.65 3.19
CA PHE A 99 1.26 6.47 3.02
C PHE A 99 1.67 6.30 1.56
N ALA A 100 2.70 5.48 1.33
CA ALA A 100 3.16 5.09 0.00
C ALA A 100 2.75 3.64 -0.32
N VAL A 101 2.63 3.31 -1.61
CA VAL A 101 2.33 1.96 -2.09
C VAL A 101 3.38 1.51 -3.10
N ILE A 102 3.91 0.31 -2.89
CA ILE A 102 4.83 -0.38 -3.81
C ILE A 102 4.12 -1.62 -4.34
N LEU A 103 3.84 -1.65 -5.64
CA LEU A 103 3.20 -2.78 -6.31
C LEU A 103 4.23 -3.56 -7.12
N ILE A 104 4.37 -4.85 -6.82
CA ILE A 104 5.33 -5.75 -7.46
C ILE A 104 4.54 -6.84 -8.16
N GLY A 105 4.88 -7.16 -9.40
CA GLY A 105 4.21 -8.21 -10.14
C GLY A 105 4.59 -8.23 -11.62
N GLN A 106 3.86 -9.04 -12.38
CA GLN A 106 4.09 -9.24 -13.80
C GLN A 106 3.86 -7.96 -14.63
N PRO A 107 4.45 -7.85 -15.85
CA PRO A 107 4.25 -6.70 -16.74
C PRO A 107 2.77 -6.40 -17.07
N SER A 108 1.89 -7.41 -17.01
CA SER A 108 0.44 -7.29 -17.16
C SER A 108 -0.19 -6.30 -16.16
N LEU A 109 0.39 -6.15 -14.97
CA LEU A 109 -0.02 -5.17 -13.97
C LEU A 109 0.02 -3.73 -14.50
N ARG A 110 1.06 -3.37 -15.27
CA ARG A 110 1.21 -2.02 -15.83
C ARG A 110 0.07 -1.67 -16.78
N HIS A 111 -0.42 -2.64 -17.54
CA HIS A 111 -1.56 -2.46 -18.42
C HIS A 111 -2.86 -2.24 -17.62
N ARG A 112 -3.07 -3.04 -16.56
CA ARG A 112 -4.23 -2.91 -15.68
C ARG A 112 -4.26 -1.58 -14.92
N LEU A 113 -3.12 -1.11 -14.40
CA LEU A 113 -3.03 0.17 -13.70
C LEU A 113 -3.36 1.35 -14.63
N ARG A 114 -2.95 1.29 -15.90
CA ARG A 114 -3.29 2.32 -16.91
C ARG A 114 -4.79 2.40 -17.20
N LEU A 115 -5.47 1.25 -17.23
CA LEU A 115 -6.91 1.17 -17.47
C LEU A 115 -7.73 1.61 -16.24
N CYS A 116 -7.23 1.33 -15.04
CA CYS A 116 -7.93 1.64 -13.79
C CYS A 116 -7.78 3.12 -13.37
N SER A 117 -6.59 3.73 -13.48
CA SER A 117 -6.43 5.19 -13.34
C SER A 117 -5.04 5.66 -13.79
N PRO A 118 -4.90 6.77 -14.54
CA PRO A 118 -3.59 7.31 -14.90
C PRO A 118 -2.75 7.76 -13.68
N ARG A 119 -3.37 8.02 -12.54
CA ARG A 119 -2.70 8.51 -11.31
C ARG A 119 -1.76 7.51 -10.64
N TRP A 120 -1.89 6.21 -10.90
CA TRP A 120 -0.96 5.18 -10.36
C TRP A 120 0.48 5.33 -10.90
N ILE A 121 0.66 6.09 -11.98
CA ILE A 121 1.93 6.19 -12.70
C ILE A 121 2.94 7.08 -11.96
N SER A 122 2.51 7.96 -11.03
CA SER A 122 3.43 8.79 -10.22
C SER A 122 4.10 8.03 -9.07
N ALA A 123 3.51 6.92 -8.59
CA ALA A 123 4.10 6.06 -7.55
C ALA A 123 5.05 4.99 -8.13
N SER A 124 5.11 4.88 -9.46
CA SER A 124 5.92 3.88 -10.16
C SER A 124 7.30 4.43 -10.50
N ARG A 125 8.20 4.57 -9.51
CA ARG A 125 9.61 4.23 -9.80
C ARG A 125 9.66 2.71 -10.00
N CYS A 126 9.25 2.30 -11.20
CA CYS A 126 9.43 0.95 -11.71
C CYS A 126 10.92 0.63 -11.58
N ALA A 127 11.28 -0.18 -10.58
CA ALA A 127 12.56 -0.85 -10.51
C ALA A 127 12.59 -1.96 -11.57
N THR A 128 12.48 -1.59 -12.84
CA THR A 128 12.84 -2.46 -13.96
C THR A 128 14.33 -2.28 -14.20
N ARG A 129 15.14 -2.99 -13.40
CA ARG A 129 16.57 -3.31 -13.63
C ARG A 129 17.03 -4.19 -12.46
N LEU A 130 17.62 -5.38 -12.63
CA LEU A 130 18.61 -5.84 -13.63
C LEU A 130 18.64 -7.40 -13.73
N PRO A 131 19.38 -7.95 -14.71
CA PRO A 131 19.36 -9.33 -15.21
C PRO A 131 20.36 -10.25 -14.47
N GLU A 132 20.30 -11.53 -14.82
CA GLU A 132 21.50 -12.27 -15.26
C GLU A 132 21.23 -12.75 -16.69
#